data_AF-A0A931XV49-F1
#
_entry.id   AF-A0A931XV49-F1
#
_cell.length_a   1.000
_cell.length_b   1.000
_cell.length_c   1.000
_cell.angle_alpha   90.00
_cell.angle_beta   90.00
_cell.angle_gamma   90.00
#
_symmetry.space_group_name_H-M   'P 1'
#
loop_
_entity.id
_entity.type
_entity.pdbx_description
1 polymer ?
#
loop_
_entity_poly.entity_id
_entity_poly.type
_entity_poly.pdbx_seq_one_letter_code
_entity_poly.pdbx_strand_id
1 'polypeptide(L)'
;VLRPGGMALAGGGFGRDAPDALIERYLQQSHELNRRLGKRVLGEKELEALLARAGLTRQVAGVSRAHGLWVTLRKAPAGSPA
;
A
#
# COMPACT_ATOMS: atom_id res chain seq x y z
N VAL A 1 -16.37 3.73 4.06
CA VAL A 1 -15.66 4.04 5.32
C VAL A 1 -15.00 5.41 5.32
N LEU A 2 -14.26 5.83 4.28
CA LEU A 2 -13.72 7.21 4.25
C LEU A 2 -14.82 8.26 4.08
N ARG A 3 -14.76 9.30 4.93
CA ARG A 3 -15.53 10.54 4.75
C ARG A 3 -15.06 11.28 3.49
N PRO A 4 -15.88 12.13 2.86
CA PRO A 4 -15.43 12.98 1.76
C PRO A 4 -14.15 13.76 2.12
N GLY A 5 -13.19 13.82 1.21
CA GLY A 5 -11.86 14.40 1.46
C GLY A 5 -10.93 13.57 2.38
N GLY A 6 -11.42 12.45 2.93
CA GLY A 6 -10.66 11.58 3.81
C GLY A 6 -9.50 10.88 3.11
N MET A 7 -8.45 10.59 3.87
CA MET A 7 -7.25 9.90 3.40
C MET A 7 -7.08 8.56 4.10
N ALA A 8 -6.57 7.57 3.39
CA ALA A 8 -6.06 6.33 3.95
C ALA A 8 -4.65 6.04 3.43
N LEU A 9 -3.86 5.37 4.27
CA LEU A 9 -2.66 4.68 3.86
C LEU A 9 -2.85 3.21 4.18
N ALA A 10 -2.60 2.35 3.19
CA ALA A 10 -2.71 0.90 3.33
C ALA A 10 -1.48 0.26 2.72
N GLY A 11 -0.81 -0.61 3.47
CA GLY A 11 0.44 -1.20 3.01
C GLY A 11 1.24 -1.77 4.16
N GLY A 12 2.53 -1.97 3.89
CA GLY A 12 3.46 -2.47 4.88
C GLY A 12 4.90 -2.16 4.50
N GLY A 13 5.73 -2.03 5.52
CA GLY A 13 7.14 -1.70 5.39
C GLY A 13 7.82 -1.74 6.73
N PHE A 14 9.14 -1.55 6.73
CA PHE A 14 9.93 -1.53 7.95
C PHE A 14 10.04 -0.12 8.55
N GLY A 15 9.59 0.91 7.83
CA GLY A 15 9.67 2.31 8.26
C GLY A 15 10.94 3.01 7.77
N ARG A 16 10.93 4.35 7.80
CA ARG A 16 12.02 5.18 7.24
C ARG A 16 13.37 4.92 7.88
N ASP A 17 13.37 4.77 9.19
CA ASP A 17 14.58 4.72 10.00
C ASP A 17 14.98 3.29 10.36
N ALA A 18 14.36 2.28 9.73
CA ALA A 18 14.73 0.89 9.95
C ALA A 18 16.11 0.61 9.31
N PRO A 19 17.09 0.10 10.09
CA PRO A 19 18.40 -0.24 9.55
C PRO A 19 18.33 -1.36 8.51
N ASP A 20 19.00 -1.18 7.36
CA ASP A 20 19.02 -2.17 6.28
C ASP A 20 19.46 -3.55 6.76
N ALA A 21 20.48 -3.63 7.62
CA ALA A 21 20.95 -4.89 8.18
C ALA A 21 19.87 -5.65 8.97
N LEU A 22 18.95 -4.95 9.64
CA LEU A 22 17.82 -5.59 10.32
C LEU A 22 16.75 -6.03 9.33
N ILE A 23 16.49 -5.22 8.29
CA ILE A 23 15.54 -5.57 7.23
C ILE A 23 16.00 -6.85 6.54
N GLU A 24 17.24 -6.89 6.06
CA GLU A 24 17.83 -8.03 5.36
C GLU A 24 17.79 -9.30 6.20
N ARG A 25 18.12 -9.18 7.50
CA ARG A 25 18.09 -10.30 8.45
C ARG A 25 16.70 -10.91 8.60
N TYR A 26 15.64 -10.09 8.63
CA TYR A 26 14.28 -10.54 8.97
C TYR A 26 13.33 -10.64 7.77
N LEU A 27 13.69 -10.14 6.59
CA LEU A 27 12.80 -10.06 5.44
C LEU A 27 12.19 -11.41 5.05
N GLN A 28 13.04 -12.44 4.92
CA GLN A 28 12.58 -13.78 4.53
C GLN A 28 11.68 -14.42 5.59
N GLN A 29 12.03 -14.25 6.87
CA GLN A 29 11.22 -14.74 7.98
C GLN A 29 9.85 -14.04 8.03
N SER A 30 9.82 -12.72 7.82
CA SER A 30 8.57 -11.94 7.74
C SER A 30 7.68 -12.42 6.59
N HIS A 31 8.25 -12.67 5.41
CA HIS A 31 7.50 -13.21 4.27
C HIS A 31 6.95 -14.61 4.54
N GLU A 32 7.72 -15.49 5.18
CA GLU A 32 7.26 -16.84 5.55
C GLU A 32 6.11 -16.80 6.54
N LEU A 33 6.20 -15.97 7.59
CA LEU A 33 5.10 -15.78 8.54
C LEU A 33 3.83 -15.26 7.86
N ASN A 34 3.96 -14.31 6.93
CA ASN A 34 2.82 -13.82 6.16
C ASN A 34 2.21 -14.91 5.26
N ARG A 35 3.01 -15.74 4.60
CA ARG A 35 2.50 -16.89 3.83
C ARG A 35 1.72 -17.87 4.69
N ARG A 36 2.23 -18.17 5.89
CA ARG A 36 1.54 -19.05 6.86
C ARG A 36 0.19 -18.49 7.34
N LEU A 37 0.02 -17.17 7.30
CA LEU A 37 -1.26 -16.50 7.57
C LEU A 37 -2.17 -16.40 6.33
N GLY A 38 -1.82 -17.06 5.22
CA GLY A 38 -2.58 -17.00 3.96
C GLY A 38 -2.44 -15.68 3.20
N LYS A 39 -1.50 -14.81 3.60
CA LYS A 39 -1.23 -13.56 2.90
C LYS A 39 -0.35 -13.80 1.69
N ARG A 40 -0.56 -12.99 0.66
CA ARG A 40 0.26 -12.95 -0.54
C ARG A 40 1.15 -11.71 -0.51
N VAL A 41 2.38 -11.86 -0.99
CA VAL A 41 3.26 -10.71 -1.25
C VAL A 41 2.83 -10.12 -2.59
N LEU A 42 2.56 -8.81 -2.61
CA LEU A 42 2.18 -8.08 -3.81
C LEU A 42 3.35 -7.24 -4.31
N GLY A 43 3.54 -7.21 -5.62
CA GLY A 43 4.40 -6.25 -6.29
C GLY A 43 3.70 -4.92 -6.56
N GLU A 44 4.47 -3.91 -6.95
CA GLU A 44 3.95 -2.59 -7.30
C GLU A 44 2.99 -2.64 -8.49
N LYS A 45 3.39 -3.32 -9.58
CA LYS A 45 2.56 -3.49 -10.78
C LYS A 45 1.24 -4.22 -10.49
N GLU A 46 1.28 -5.21 -9.59
CA GLU A 46 0.07 -5.94 -9.19
C GLU A 46 -0.88 -5.02 -8.41
N LEU A 47 -0.33 -4.17 -7.53
CA LEU A 47 -1.09 -3.17 -6.80
C LEU A 47 -1.69 -2.11 -7.73
N GLU A 48 -0.94 -1.59 -8.69
CA GLU A 48 -1.46 -0.67 -9.70
C GLU A 48 -2.62 -1.31 -10.50
N ALA A 49 -2.47 -2.58 -10.89
CA ALA A 49 -3.53 -3.31 -11.59
C ALA A 49 -4.78 -3.51 -10.70
N LEU A 50 -4.61 -3.76 -9.40
CA LEU A 50 -5.73 -3.87 -8.45
C LEU A 50 -6.46 -2.54 -8.29
N LEU A 51 -5.74 -1.42 -8.18
CA LEU A 51 -6.34 -0.09 -8.09
C LEU A 51 -7.12 0.26 -9.36
N ALA A 52 -6.54 -0.02 -10.54
CA ALA A 52 -7.21 0.19 -11.81
C ALA A 52 -8.49 -0.65 -11.93
N ARG A 53 -8.43 -1.95 -11.56
CA ARG A 53 -9.60 -2.84 -11.53
C ARG A 53 -10.69 -2.39 -10.55
N ALA A 54 -10.31 -1.69 -9.49
CA ALA A 54 -11.23 -1.10 -8.53
C ALA A 54 -11.81 0.25 -8.97
N GLY A 55 -11.45 0.75 -10.16
CA GLY A 55 -11.89 2.06 -10.65
C GLY A 55 -11.22 3.23 -9.93
N LEU A 56 -10.12 2.99 -9.20
CA LEU A 56 -9.39 4.03 -8.49
C LEU A 56 -8.39 4.67 -9.45
N THR A 57 -8.67 5.90 -9.86
CA THR A 57 -7.80 6.67 -10.75
C THR A 57 -6.54 7.15 -10.04
N ARG A 58 -5.50 7.51 -10.80
CA ARG A 58 -4.27 8.10 -10.27
C ARG A 58 -4.48 9.43 -9.50
N GLN A 59 -5.64 10.06 -9.65
CA GLN A 59 -5.99 11.29 -8.93
C GLN A 59 -6.37 11.01 -7.47
N VAL A 60 -6.92 9.82 -7.20
CA VAL A 60 -7.44 9.42 -5.87
C VAL A 60 -6.63 8.31 -5.23
N ALA A 61 -5.75 7.65 -5.97
CA ALA A 61 -4.91 6.56 -5.48
C ALA A 61 -3.49 6.62 -6.06
N GLY A 62 -2.49 6.33 -5.22
CA GLY A 62 -1.09 6.22 -5.63
C GLY A 62 -0.38 5.05 -4.96
N VAL A 63 0.64 4.51 -5.62
CA VAL A 63 1.53 3.48 -5.06
C VAL A 63 2.89 4.10 -4.79
N SER A 64 3.50 3.78 -3.65
CA SER A 64 4.83 4.24 -3.28
C SER A 64 5.68 3.09 -2.76
N ARG A 65 6.95 3.07 -3.17
CA ARG A 65 7.98 2.15 -2.68
C ARG A 65 8.85 2.73 -1.56
N ALA A 66 8.55 3.94 -1.10
CA ALA A 66 9.32 4.56 -0.04
C ALA A 66 9.16 3.76 1.27
N HIS A 67 10.24 3.14 1.73
CA HIS A 67 10.34 2.44 3.02
C HIS A 67 9.31 1.29 3.20
N GLY A 68 8.97 0.62 2.10
CA GLY A 68 7.94 -0.42 2.05
C GLY A 68 7.13 -0.33 0.78
N LEU A 69 5.98 -0.98 0.75
CA LEU A 69 5.02 -0.86 -0.34
C LEU A 69 3.71 -0.34 0.22
N TRP A 70 3.33 0.86 -0.24
CA TRP A 70 2.22 1.62 0.30
C TRP A 70 1.27 2.06 -0.79
N VAL A 71 -0.02 2.05 -0.48
CA VAL A 71 -1.08 2.72 -1.23
C VAL A 71 -1.52 3.93 -0.44
N THR A 72 -1.56 5.08 -1.10
CA THR A 72 -2.26 6.26 -0.61
C THR A 72 -3.61 6.35 -1.31
N LEU A 73 -4.66 6.61 -0.54
CA LEU A 73 -6.02 6.80 -1.05
C LEU A 73 -6.55 8.13 -0.55
N ARG A 74 -7.21 8.89 -1.42
CA ARG A 74 -7.93 10.11 -1.06
C ARG A 74 -9.32 10.07 -1.67
N LYS A 75 -10.34 10.05 -0.82
CA LYS A 75 -11.71 10.16 -1.29
C LYS A 75 -11.97 11.58 -1.76
N ALA A 76 -12.65 11.72 -2.89
CA ALA A 76 -13.05 13.03 -3.40
C ALA A 76 -13.81 13.84 -2.33
N PRO A 77 -13.63 15.17 -2.30
CA PRO A 77 -14.49 16.07 -1.55
C PRO A 77 -15.97 15.88 -1.92
N ALA A 78 -16.87 16.30 -1.03
CA ALA A 78 -18.28 16.34 -1.36
C ALA A 78 -18.51 17.39 -2.47
N GLY A 79 -19.28 17.04 -3.50
CA GLY A 79 -19.60 17.95 -4.60
C GLY A 79 -18.55 18.05 -5.72
N SER A 80 -17.48 17.23 -5.70
CA SER A 80 -16.61 17.11 -6.87
C SER A 80 -17.32 16.39 -8.02
N PRO A 81 -17.22 16.87 -9.28
CA PRO A 81 -17.72 16.13 -10.42
C PRO A 81 -17.04 14.77 -10.52
N ALA A 82 -17.81 13.75 -10.87
CA ALA A 82 -17.36 12.37 -11.03
C ALA A 82 -16.44 12.19 -12.24
#